data_AF-A0A0D3JQC0-F1
#
_entry.id   AF-A0A0D3JQC0-F1
#
_cell.length_a   1.000
_cell.length_b   1.000
_cell.length_c   1.000
_cell.angle_alpha   90.00
_cell.angle_beta   90.00
_cell.angle_gamma   90.00
#
_symmetry.space_group_name_H-M   'P 1'
#
loop_
_entity.id
_entity.type
_entity.pdbx_description
1 polymer ?
#
loop_
_entity_poly.entity_id
_entity_poly.type
_entity_poly.pdbx_seq_one_letter_code
_entity_poly.pdbx_strand_id
1 'polypeptide(L)'
;MLRLRTAEAHANRIIQLESYFFDREGSLLVQVLPLFDSSLRAYIDEAPRATDPLSNIELARSAGRQLATALAHVHRLGIVHRDVKPENVLVSHRRGSADGADIICVLADFGAAKDHSRGAAESSPSLCYVC
;
A
#
# COMPACT_ATOMS: atom_id res chain seq x y z
N MET A 1 -4.81 5.67 20.25
CA MET A 1 -3.62 5.50 19.38
C MET A 1 -3.64 4.07 18.84
N LEU A 2 -4.27 3.83 17.68
CA LEU A 2 -4.34 2.48 17.11
C LEU A 2 -3.02 2.20 16.40
N ARG A 3 -2.03 1.70 17.15
CA ARG A 3 -0.83 1.12 16.56
C ARG A 3 -1.26 -0.17 15.87
N LEU A 4 -1.33 -0.17 14.54
CA LEU A 4 -1.06 -1.41 13.81
C LEU A 4 0.30 -1.88 14.33
N ARG A 5 0.34 -3.05 14.97
CA ARG A 5 1.61 -3.57 15.50
C ARG A 5 2.53 -3.72 14.30
N THR A 6 3.61 -2.94 14.28
CA THR A 6 4.56 -2.74 13.17
C THR A 6 5.10 -4.04 12.55
N ALA A 7 5.05 -5.15 13.27
CA ALA A 7 5.44 -6.45 12.73
C ALA A 7 4.40 -7.09 11.76
N GLU A 8 3.12 -6.73 11.83
CA GLU A 8 2.07 -7.41 11.04
C GLU A 8 1.86 -6.80 9.63
N ALA A 9 2.12 -5.51 9.42
CA ALA A 9 1.77 -4.87 8.14
C ALA A 9 2.67 -5.25 6.94
N HIS A 10 3.96 -5.54 7.15
CA HIS A 10 4.86 -6.02 6.08
C HIS A 10 4.44 -7.38 5.52
N ALA A 11 3.95 -8.29 6.38
CA ALA A 11 3.42 -9.58 5.95
C ALA A 11 2.11 -9.43 5.16
N ASN A 12 1.33 -8.38 5.46
CA ASN A 12 0.00 -8.15 4.93
C ASN A 12 -0.03 -7.17 3.73
N ARG A 13 1.12 -6.79 3.16
CA ARG A 13 1.21 -5.96 1.95
C ARG A 13 0.58 -4.57 2.09
N ILE A 14 0.72 -3.96 3.28
CA ILE A 14 0.30 -2.57 3.56
C ILE A 14 1.55 -1.72 3.83
N ILE A 15 1.57 -0.49 3.33
CA ILE A 15 2.65 0.46 3.60
C ILE A 15 2.77 0.71 5.10
N GLN A 16 4.00 0.90 5.59
CA GLN A 16 4.27 1.19 6.99
C GLN A 16 4.94 2.54 7.12
N LEU A 17 4.49 3.38 8.05
CA LEU A 17 5.20 4.59 8.45
C LEU A 17 6.30 4.21 9.43
N GLU A 18 7.52 4.58 9.06
CA GLU A 18 8.69 4.39 9.90
C GLU A 18 8.79 5.50 10.95
N SER A 19 8.53 6.75 10.54
CA SER A 19 8.50 7.90 11.45
C SER A 19 7.72 9.07 10.84
N TYR A 20 7.38 10.05 11.66
CA TYR A 20 6.80 11.30 11.21
C TYR A 20 7.40 12.49 11.95
N PHE A 21 7.39 13.65 11.32
CA PHE A 21 7.88 14.91 11.89
C PHE A 21 6.87 16.01 11.62
N PHE A 22 6.88 17.03 12.47
CA PHE A 22 6.25 18.30 12.18
C PHE A 22 7.33 19.38 12.00
N ASP A 23 7.05 20.38 11.17
CA ASP A 23 7.84 21.60 11.18
C ASP A 23 7.69 22.35 12.52
N ARG A 24 8.51 23.39 12.74
CA ARG A 24 8.51 24.15 14.00
C ARG A 24 7.17 24.82 14.31
N GLU A 25 6.39 25.12 13.28
CA GLU A 25 5.09 25.80 13.38
C GLU A 25 3.92 24.80 13.50
N GLY A 26 4.17 23.50 13.33
CA GLY A 26 3.12 22.46 13.33
C GLY A 26 2.23 22.49 12.09
N SER A 27 2.60 23.25 11.06
CA SER A 27 1.84 23.46 9.83
C SER A 27 2.08 22.36 8.79
N LEU A 28 3.25 21.71 8.85
CA LEU A 28 3.66 20.67 7.91
C LEU A 28 3.88 19.34 8.63
N LEU A 29 3.16 18.30 8.18
CA LEU A 29 3.42 16.91 8.55
C LEU A 29 4.31 16.26 7.49
N VAL A 30 5.46 15.74 7.91
CA VAL A 30 6.38 14.95 7.09
C VAL A 30 6.29 13.48 7.52
N GLN A 31 6.08 12.58 6.57
CA GLN A 31 5.99 11.14 6.80
C GLN A 31 7.20 10.45 6.18
N VAL A 32 7.83 9.55 6.94
CA VAL A 32 8.94 8.69 6.48
C VAL A 32 8.40 7.29 6.29
N LEU A 33 8.53 6.80 5.07
CA LEU A 33 7.96 5.53 4.60
C LEU A 33 9.08 4.75 3.87
N PRO A 34 9.00 3.41 3.81
CA PRO A 34 9.90 2.62 3.00
C PRO A 34 9.83 3.07 1.54
N LEU A 35 10.99 3.10 0.88
CA LEU A 35 11.09 3.41 -0.55
C LEU A 35 10.80 2.17 -1.39
N PHE A 36 9.99 2.35 -2.42
CA PHE A 36 9.65 1.34 -3.43
C PHE A 36 10.19 1.78 -4.79
N ASP A 37 10.32 0.83 -5.73
CA ASP A 37 10.91 1.10 -7.04
C ASP A 37 9.98 2.02 -7.87
N SER A 38 8.67 1.79 -7.81
CA SER A 38 7.67 2.59 -8.52
C SER A 38 6.25 2.39 -7.98
N SER A 39 5.26 3.08 -8.57
CA SER A 39 3.85 2.72 -8.43
C SER A 39 3.46 1.66 -9.47
N LEU A 40 2.37 0.92 -9.23
CA LEU A 40 1.84 -0.04 -10.19
C LEU A 40 1.41 0.64 -11.49
N ARG A 41 0.96 1.90 -11.43
CA ARG A 41 0.68 2.70 -12.63
C ARG A 41 1.94 2.89 -13.49
N ALA A 42 3.00 3.42 -12.90
CA ALA A 42 4.26 3.63 -13.60
C ALA A 42 4.84 2.30 -14.11
N TYR A 43 4.77 1.24 -13.30
CA TYR A 43 5.17 -0.10 -13.71
C TYR A 43 4.42 -0.61 -14.95
N ILE A 44 3.09 -0.42 -15.02
CA ILE A 44 2.29 -0.83 -16.18
C ILE A 44 2.62 0.02 -17.41
N ASP A 45 2.83 1.32 -17.23
CA ASP A 45 3.12 2.25 -18.33
C ASP A 45 4.52 2.05 -18.92
N GLU A 46 5.50 1.70 -18.07
CA GLU A 46 6.90 1.44 -18.43
C GLU A 46 7.18 -0.01 -18.79
N ALA A 47 6.30 -0.95 -18.41
CA ALA A 47 6.46 -2.36 -18.73
C ALA A 47 6.55 -2.50 -20.27
N PRO A 48 7.64 -3.09 -20.80
CA PRO A 48 7.62 -3.57 -22.17
C PRO A 48 6.42 -4.50 -22.26
N ARG A 49 5.40 -4.16 -23.07
CA ARG A 49 4.26 -5.05 -23.27
C ARG A 49 4.83 -6.40 -23.63
N ALA A 50 4.71 -7.35 -22.71
CA ALA A 50 5.41 -8.61 -22.88
C ALA A 50 4.99 -9.20 -24.23
N THR A 51 5.97 -9.63 -25.00
CA THR A 51 5.73 -10.27 -26.30
C THR A 51 4.89 -11.54 -26.16
N ASP A 52 4.88 -12.13 -24.97
CA ASP A 52 3.99 -13.22 -24.57
C ASP A 52 2.83 -12.73 -23.68
N PRO A 53 1.57 -12.76 -24.15
CA PRO A 53 0.38 -12.42 -23.37
C PRO A 53 0.20 -13.21 -22.07
N LEU A 54 0.72 -14.44 -21.97
CA LEU A 54 0.57 -15.28 -20.78
C LEU A 54 1.31 -14.69 -19.57
N SER A 55 2.50 -14.12 -19.79
CA SER A 55 3.28 -13.48 -18.73
C SER A 55 2.54 -12.29 -18.08
N ASN A 56 1.82 -11.50 -18.88
CA ASN A 56 1.00 -10.39 -18.38
C ASN A 56 -0.18 -10.89 -17.53
N ILE A 57 -0.78 -12.03 -17.92
CA ILE A 57 -1.88 -12.65 -17.14
C ILE A 57 -1.34 -13.15 -15.80
N GLU A 58 -0.18 -13.80 -15.79
CA GLU A 58 0.43 -14.30 -14.57
C GLU A 58 0.83 -13.18 -13.61
N LEU A 59 1.41 -12.10 -14.15
CA LEU A 59 1.72 -10.87 -13.42
C LEU A 59 0.46 -10.26 -12.81
N ALA A 60 -0.59 -10.05 -13.60
CA ALA A 60 -1.86 -9.51 -13.14
C ALA A 60 -2.50 -10.40 -12.06
N ARG A 61 -2.45 -11.73 -12.23
CA ARG A 61 -2.94 -12.70 -11.24
C ARG A 61 -2.14 -12.61 -9.94
N SER A 62 -0.81 -12.49 -10.03
CA SER A 62 0.06 -12.35 -8.86
C SER A 62 -0.25 -11.06 -8.10
N ALA A 63 -0.24 -9.91 -8.80
CA ALA A 63 -0.54 -8.60 -8.22
C ALA A 63 -1.95 -8.57 -7.60
N GLY A 64 -2.96 -9.10 -8.30
CA GLY A 64 -4.33 -9.19 -7.82
C GLY A 64 -4.46 -10.00 -6.52
N ARG A 65 -3.74 -11.13 -6.40
CA ARG A 65 -3.71 -11.92 -5.16
C ARG A 65 -3.08 -11.16 -4.00
N GLN A 66 -2.00 -10.42 -4.25
CA GLN A 66 -1.33 -9.61 -3.23
C GLN A 66 -2.23 -8.47 -2.73
N LEU A 67 -2.91 -7.77 -3.64
CA LEU A 67 -3.88 -6.72 -3.31
C LEU A 67 -5.11 -7.26 -2.59
N ALA A 68 -5.62 -8.42 -3.00
CA ALA A 68 -6.71 -9.07 -2.29
C ALA A 68 -6.33 -9.43 -0.85
N THR A 69 -5.06 -9.83 -0.62
CA THR A 69 -4.54 -10.13 0.72
C THR A 69 -4.48 -8.86 1.59
N ALA A 70 -3.95 -7.77 1.04
CA ALA A 70 -3.94 -6.45 1.68
C ALA A 70 -5.34 -5.97 2.06
N LEU A 71 -6.25 -5.99 1.08
CA LEU A 71 -7.64 -5.55 1.28
C LEU A 71 -8.36 -6.41 2.31
N ALA A 72 -8.21 -7.73 2.25
CA ALA A 72 -8.80 -8.63 3.24
C ALA A 72 -8.26 -8.35 4.65
N HIS A 73 -6.98 -7.99 4.78
CA HIS A 73 -6.40 -7.61 6.06
C HIS A 73 -7.02 -6.32 6.61
N VAL A 74 -7.04 -5.23 5.84
CA VAL A 74 -7.60 -3.95 6.32
C VAL A 74 -9.11 -4.03 6.56
N HIS A 75 -9.84 -4.80 5.75
CA HIS A 75 -11.26 -5.05 5.98
C HIS A 75 -11.54 -5.80 7.28
N ARG A 76 -10.69 -6.76 7.69
CA ARG A 76 -10.80 -7.43 9.01
C ARG A 76 -10.60 -6.45 10.18
N LEU A 77 -9.90 -5.36 9.95
CA LEU A 77 -9.71 -4.28 10.93
C LEU A 77 -10.84 -3.24 10.89
N GLY A 78 -11.86 -3.43 10.03
CA GLY A 78 -12.95 -2.47 9.84
C GLY A 78 -12.57 -1.25 9.00
N ILE A 79 -11.41 -1.26 8.36
CA ILE A 79 -10.90 -0.14 7.55
C ILE A 79 -11.26 -0.36 6.09
N VAL A 80 -11.92 0.62 5.49
CA VAL A 80 -12.19 0.65 4.04
C VAL A 80 -11.26 1.67 3.39
N HIS A 81 -10.44 1.24 2.42
CA HIS A 81 -9.44 2.11 1.76
C HIS A 81 -10.07 3.26 0.96
N ARG A 82 -11.16 2.97 0.23
CA ARG A 82 -11.95 3.89 -0.62
C ARG A 82 -11.23 4.51 -1.83
N ASP A 83 -9.92 4.45 -1.92
CA ASP A 83 -9.16 4.96 -3.09
C ASP A 83 -8.20 3.90 -3.65
N VAL A 84 -8.72 2.72 -3.99
CA VAL A 84 -7.92 1.63 -4.56
C VAL A 84 -7.76 1.86 -6.06
N LYS A 85 -6.53 2.18 -6.48
CA LYS A 85 -6.15 2.45 -7.86
C LYS A 85 -4.66 2.15 -8.07
N PRO A 86 -4.17 1.95 -9.30
CA PRO A 86 -2.77 1.59 -9.56
C PRO A 86 -1.73 2.60 -9.01
N GLU A 87 -2.10 3.87 -8.87
CA GLU A 87 -1.26 4.92 -8.31
C GLU A 87 -1.00 4.72 -6.80
N ASN A 88 -1.94 4.09 -6.10
CA ASN A 88 -1.90 3.84 -4.66
C ASN A 88 -1.37 2.43 -4.33
N VAL A 89 -0.75 1.77 -5.31
CA VAL A 89 -0.09 0.47 -5.14
C VAL A 89 1.38 0.66 -5.45
N LEU A 90 2.24 0.43 -4.46
CA LEU A 90 3.69 0.53 -4.60
C LEU A 90 4.27 -0.83 -5.02
N VAL A 91 5.31 -0.79 -5.83
CA VAL A 91 5.92 -1.96 -6.46
C VAL A 91 7.42 -2.02 -6.14
N SER A 92 7.89 -3.20 -5.75
CA SER A 92 9.31 -3.53 -5.71
C SER A 92 9.61 -4.82 -6.45
N HIS A 93 10.76 -4.88 -7.12
CA HIS A 93 11.24 -6.10 -7.76
C HIS A 93 11.86 -7.04 -6.73
N ARG A 94 11.49 -8.32 -6.77
CA ARG A 94 12.17 -9.31 -5.96
C ARG A 94 13.56 -9.58 -6.53
N ARG A 95 14.59 -9.20 -5.77
CA ARG A 95 15.99 -9.44 -6.12
C ARG A 95 16.24 -10.93 -6.38
N GLY A 96 16.83 -11.24 -7.54
CA GLY A 96 17.18 -12.60 -7.94
C GLY A 96 16.11 -13.38 -8.72
N SER A 97 14.99 -12.75 -9.12
CA SER A 97 14.10 -13.35 -10.12
C SER A 97 14.70 -13.14 -11.52
N ALA A 98 14.88 -14.23 -12.27
CA ALA A 98 15.56 -14.21 -13.57
C ALA A 98 14.82 -13.40 -14.64
N ASP A 99 13.50 -13.21 -14.47
CA ASP A 99 12.62 -12.74 -15.55
C ASP A 99 11.87 -11.43 -15.23
N GLY A 100 12.18 -10.75 -14.12
CA GLY A 100 11.53 -9.47 -13.74
C GLY A 100 10.02 -9.55 -13.46
N ALA A 101 9.42 -10.75 -13.57
CA ALA A 101 7.99 -11.01 -13.42
C ALA A 101 7.52 -11.14 -11.95
N ASP A 102 8.46 -11.25 -11.00
CA ASP A 102 8.13 -11.41 -9.58
C ASP A 102 8.21 -10.05 -8.86
N ILE A 103 7.08 -9.34 -8.88
CA ILE A 103 6.90 -8.06 -8.19
C ILE A 103 6.22 -8.24 -6.82
N ILE A 104 6.59 -7.37 -5.90
CA ILE A 104 5.93 -7.18 -4.60
C ILE A 104 5.07 -5.93 -4.69
N CYS A 105 3.76 -6.09 -4.54
CA CYS A 105 2.79 -5.02 -4.44
C CYS A 105 2.48 -4.71 -2.97
N VAL A 106 2.41 -3.44 -2.63
CA VAL A 106 2.03 -2.92 -1.32
C VAL A 106 0.97 -1.84 -1.49
N LEU A 107 -0.14 -1.96 -0.76
CA LEU A 107 -1.21 -0.96 -0.77
C LEU A 107 -0.80 0.25 0.08
N ALA A 108 -0.95 1.45 -0.48
CA ALA A 108 -0.55 2.71 0.10
C ALA A 108 -1.64 3.79 -0.05
N ASP A 109 -1.42 4.94 0.57
CA ASP A 109 -2.33 6.10 0.58
C ASP A 109 -3.71 5.84 1.19
N PHE A 110 -3.72 5.83 2.52
CA PHE A 110 -4.93 5.75 3.32
C PHE A 110 -5.54 7.12 3.62
N GLY A 111 -5.16 8.18 2.90
CA GLY A 111 -5.68 9.55 3.14
C GLY A 111 -7.20 9.65 2.98
N ALA A 112 -7.77 8.82 2.10
CA ALA A 112 -9.21 8.69 1.92
C ALA A 112 -9.83 7.54 2.73
N ALA A 113 -9.08 6.78 3.52
CA ALA A 113 -9.61 5.60 4.21
C ALA A 113 -10.64 5.97 5.29
N LYS A 114 -11.53 5.03 5.61
CA LYS A 114 -12.54 5.18 6.67
C LYS A 114 -12.59 3.95 7.56
N ASP A 115 -12.39 4.19 8.85
CA ASP A 115 -12.58 3.19 9.89
C ASP A 115 -14.05 3.12 10.29
N HIS A 116 -14.65 1.93 10.11
CA HIS A 116 -16.03 1.62 10.49
C HIS A 116 -16.10 0.80 11.79
N SER A 117 -14.95 0.46 12.40
CA SER A 117 -14.90 -0.22 13.70
C SER A 117 -15.21 0.74 14.86
N ARG A 118 -15.09 2.06 14.63
CA ARG A 118 -15.37 3.10 15.62
C ARG A 118 -16.75 3.74 15.36
N GLY A 119 -17.67 3.57 16.32
CA GLY A 119 -18.89 4.38 16.39
C GLY A 119 -18.53 5.87 16.42
N ALA A 120 -19.43 6.72 15.93
CA ALA A 120 -19.25 8.14 15.58
C ALA A 120 -18.81 9.12 16.70
N ALA A 121 -18.24 8.65 17.80
CA ALA A 121 -17.77 9.46 18.91
C ALA A 121 -16.25 9.33 19.03
N GLU A 122 -15.53 10.11 18.24
CA GLU A 122 -14.21 10.70 18.52
C GLU A 122 -13.64 11.15 17.17
N SER A 123 -13.57 12.47 16.97
CA SER A 123 -12.79 13.11 15.92
C SER A 123 -11.31 12.85 16.17
N SER A 124 -10.89 11.60 15.98
CA SER A 124 -9.48 11.24 15.90
C SER A 124 -8.95 11.79 14.57
N PRO A 125 -7.73 12.34 14.54
CA PRO A 125 -7.13 12.81 13.31
C PRO A 125 -7.13 11.67 12.30
N SER A 126 -7.38 12.01 11.03
CA SER A 126 -7.56 11.11 9.89
C SER A 126 -6.65 9.88 9.97
N LEU A 127 -7.13 8.73 9.46
CA LEU A 127 -6.41 7.46 9.41
C LEU A 127 -4.98 7.51 8.83
N CYS A 128 -4.53 8.68 8.34
CA CYS A 128 -3.15 9.06 8.04
C CYS A 128 -2.08 8.66 9.07
N TYR A 129 -2.44 8.34 10.32
CA TYR A 129 -1.50 7.90 11.36
C TYR A 129 -1.49 6.38 11.60
N VAL A 130 -2.25 5.62 10.82
CA VAL A 130 -2.39 4.16 10.95
C VAL A 130 -1.46 3.41 9.99
N CYS A 131 -0.95 4.07 8.97
CA CYS A 131 0.29 3.62 8.35
C CYS A 131 1.41 4.20 9.17
#